data_AF-A0A9E8S946-F1
#
_entry.id   AF-A0A9E8S946-F1
#
_cell.length_a   1.000
_cell.length_b   1.000
_cell.length_c   1.000
_cell.angle_alpha   90.00
_cell.angle_beta   90.00
_cell.angle_gamma   90.00
#
_symmetry.space_group_name_H-M   'P 1'
#
loop_
_entity.id
_entity.type
_entity.pdbx_description
1 polymer ?
#
loop_
_entity_poly.entity_id
_entity_poly.type
_entity_poly.pdbx_seq_one_letter_code
_entity_poly.pdbx_strand_id
1 'polypeptide(L)'
;MTPPPPPPPSLFAPGATTALLEVESRRRTAVAVAAEIATVDDRLRSVAQDPGWRGPAARAFTDAVERARPAVRTAADHVEALGLALEGAAARLRQQEALGEP
;
A
#
# COMPACT_ATOMS: atom_id res chain seq x y z
N MET A 1 -20.53 -55.50 3.46
CA MET A 1 -20.74 -54.12 2.99
C MET A 1 -19.38 -53.46 2.94
N THR A 2 -18.88 -53.15 1.75
CA THR A 2 -17.58 -52.48 1.57
C THR A 2 -17.74 -50.98 1.83
N PRO A 3 -16.85 -50.34 2.60
CA PRO A 3 -16.89 -48.89 2.79
C PRO A 3 -16.64 -48.17 1.46
N PRO A 4 -17.25 -47.00 1.24
CA PRO A 4 -17.00 -46.21 0.04
C PRO A 4 -15.53 -45.76 -0.01
N PRO A 5 -14.94 -45.66 -1.21
CA PRO A 5 -13.58 -45.17 -1.36
C PRO A 5 -13.47 -43.73 -0.83
N PRO A 6 -12.29 -43.34 -0.29
CA PRO A 6 -12.08 -41.96 0.15
C PRO A 6 -12.27 -40.98 -1.01
N PRO A 7 -12.80 -39.78 -0.75
CA PRO A 7 -12.92 -38.77 -1.78
C PRO A 7 -11.53 -38.43 -2.35
N PRO A 8 -11.44 -38.10 -3.65
CA PRO A 8 -10.18 -37.69 -4.24
C PRO A 8 -9.65 -36.45 -3.50
N PRO A 9 -8.32 -36.30 -3.35
CA PRO A 9 -7.74 -35.09 -2.79
C PRO A 9 -8.19 -33.89 -3.63
N SER A 10 -8.71 -32.86 -2.95
CA SER A 10 -9.18 -31.64 -3.60
C SER A 10 -7.98 -30.90 -4.22
N LEU A 11 -7.98 -30.75 -5.56
CA LEU A 11 -6.88 -30.15 -6.35
C LEU A 11 -6.83 -28.62 -6.30
N PHE A 12 -7.76 -27.99 -5.58
CA PHE A 12 -7.76 -26.55 -5.37
C PHE A 12 -7.49 -26.32 -3.90
N ALA A 13 -6.29 -25.85 -3.55
CA ALA A 13 -6.05 -25.30 -2.23
C ALA A 13 -6.74 -23.92 -2.19
N PRO A 14 -7.91 -23.76 -1.53
CA PRO A 14 -8.64 -22.50 -1.54
C PRO A 14 -7.90 -21.35 -0.82
N GLY A 15 -6.74 -21.61 -0.20
CA GLY A 15 -5.94 -20.61 0.51
C GLY A 15 -5.06 -19.73 -0.38
N ALA A 16 -4.45 -20.28 -1.44
CA ALA A 16 -3.42 -19.57 -2.22
C ALA A 16 -4.02 -18.43 -3.07
N THR A 17 -5.11 -18.72 -3.80
CA THR A 17 -5.81 -17.72 -4.62
C THR A 17 -6.45 -16.63 -3.77
N THR A 18 -6.98 -16.96 -2.59
CA THR A 18 -7.50 -15.96 -1.65
C THR A 18 -6.38 -15.07 -1.11
N ALA A 19 -5.21 -15.64 -0.80
CA ALA A 19 -4.05 -14.87 -0.35
C ALA A 19 -3.54 -13.91 -1.44
N LEU A 20 -3.50 -14.33 -2.70
CA LEU A 20 -3.08 -13.47 -3.81
C LEU A 20 -4.03 -12.26 -3.97
N LEU A 21 -5.34 -12.50 -3.95
CA LEU A 21 -6.34 -11.43 -4.03
C LEU A 21 -6.23 -10.43 -2.88
N GLU A 22 -5.96 -10.91 -1.67
CA GLU A 22 -5.74 -10.03 -0.51
C GLU A 22 -4.48 -9.18 -0.68
N VAL A 23 -3.35 -9.79 -1.07
CA VAL A 23 -2.08 -9.08 -1.30
C VAL A 23 -2.23 -8.02 -2.39
N GLU A 24 -2.89 -8.34 -3.50
CA GLU A 24 -3.17 -7.39 -4.57
C GLU A 24 -4.08 -6.24 -4.13
N SER A 25 -5.10 -6.54 -3.31
CA SER A 25 -5.96 -5.54 -2.70
C SER A 25 -5.16 -4.58 -1.82
N ARG A 26 -4.34 -5.12 -0.91
CA ARG A 26 -3.46 -4.34 -0.02
C ARG A 26 -2.47 -3.49 -0.81
N ARG A 27 -1.92 -4.03 -1.90
CA ARG A 27 -0.98 -3.30 -2.78
C ARG A 27 -1.66 -2.09 -3.42
N ARG A 28 -2.89 -2.26 -3.93
CA ARG A 28 -3.68 -1.15 -4.47
C ARG A 28 -3.95 -0.09 -3.41
N THR A 29 -4.28 -0.49 -2.19
CA THR A 29 -4.44 0.45 -1.07
C THR A 29 -3.15 1.21 -0.77
N ALA A 30 -2.00 0.54 -0.72
CA ALA A 30 -0.71 1.20 -0.48
C ALA A 30 -0.39 2.25 -1.56
N VAL A 31 -0.62 1.91 -2.85
CA VAL A 31 -0.45 2.85 -3.96
C VAL A 31 -1.39 4.06 -3.83
N ALA A 32 -2.65 3.84 -3.49
CA ALA A 32 -3.61 4.92 -3.28
C ALA A 32 -3.19 5.83 -2.12
N VAL A 33 -2.76 5.26 -0.99
CA VAL A 33 -2.28 6.03 0.17
C VAL A 33 -1.04 6.85 -0.19
N ALA A 34 -0.09 6.31 -0.95
CA ALA A 34 1.08 7.07 -1.40
C ALA A 34 0.69 8.27 -2.26
N ALA A 35 -0.27 8.10 -3.18
CA ALA A 35 -0.78 9.18 -4.02
C ALA A 35 -1.49 10.28 -3.21
N GLU A 36 -2.28 9.88 -2.20
CA GLU A 36 -2.91 10.83 -1.28
C GLU A 36 -1.89 11.60 -0.44
N ILE A 37 -0.84 10.94 0.06
CA ILE A 37 0.25 11.62 0.79
C ILE A 37 0.91 12.68 -0.09
N ALA A 38 1.22 12.35 -1.35
CA ALA A 38 1.81 13.30 -2.30
C ALA A 38 0.88 14.48 -2.58
N THR A 39 -0.41 14.22 -2.76
CA THR A 39 -1.44 15.24 -3.00
C THR A 39 -1.56 16.20 -1.83
N VAL A 40 -1.54 15.68 -0.59
CA VAL A 40 -1.58 16.50 0.62
C VAL A 40 -0.31 17.35 0.76
N ASP A 41 0.87 16.78 0.54
CA ASP A 41 2.14 17.53 0.61
C ASP A 41 2.18 18.68 -0.40
N ASP A 42 1.82 18.42 -1.66
CA ASP A 42 1.76 19.43 -2.71
C ASP A 42 0.77 20.54 -2.37
N ARG A 43 -0.41 20.19 -1.84
CA ARG A 43 -1.43 21.17 -1.45
C ARG A 43 -0.97 22.04 -0.28
N LEU A 44 -0.38 21.44 0.76
CA LEU A 44 0.17 22.18 1.89
C LEU A 44 1.27 23.16 1.44
N ARG A 45 2.14 22.71 0.55
CA ARG A 45 3.21 23.54 -0.02
C ARG A 45 2.67 24.70 -0.85
N SER A 46 1.66 24.42 -1.69
CA SER A 46 1.00 25.44 -2.50
C SER A 46 0.41 26.56 -1.64
N VAL A 47 -0.29 26.20 -0.56
CA VAL A 47 -0.82 27.19 0.40
C VAL A 47 0.32 27.94 1.12
N ALA A 48 1.36 27.24 1.57
CA ALA A 48 2.50 27.84 2.27
C ALA A 48 3.32 28.80 1.40
N GLN A 49 3.27 28.65 0.08
CA GLN A 49 3.99 29.45 -0.91
C GLN A 49 3.10 30.51 -1.59
N ASP A 50 1.83 30.62 -1.20
CA ASP A 50 0.90 31.59 -1.79
C ASP A 50 1.40 33.02 -1.53
N PRO A 51 1.80 33.78 -2.57
CA PRO A 51 2.32 35.14 -2.42
C PRO A 51 1.27 36.15 -1.92
N GLY A 52 -0.02 35.81 -2.06
CA GLY A 52 -1.16 36.59 -1.57
C GLY A 52 -1.46 36.37 -0.09
N TRP A 53 -0.97 35.28 0.51
CA TRP A 53 -1.20 35.00 1.91
C TRP A 53 -0.02 35.45 2.78
N ARG A 54 -0.25 36.44 3.64
CA ARG A 54 0.80 37.09 4.44
C ARG A 54 0.37 37.36 5.87
N GLY A 55 1.35 37.68 6.70
CA GLY A 55 1.14 38.05 8.11
C GLY A 55 1.53 36.94 9.08
N PRO A 56 1.28 37.14 10.39
CA PRO A 56 1.70 36.19 11.43
C PRO A 56 1.13 34.78 11.26
N ALA A 57 -0.14 34.68 10.83
CA ALA A 57 -0.80 33.39 10.60
C ALA A 57 -0.16 32.60 9.44
N ALA A 58 0.19 33.27 8.34
CA ALA A 58 0.86 32.66 7.21
C ALA A 58 2.23 32.08 7.62
N ARG A 59 3.03 32.84 8.38
CA ARG A 59 4.31 32.36 8.90
C ARG A 59 4.14 31.13 9.80
N ALA A 60 3.20 31.19 10.75
CA ALA A 60 2.95 30.07 11.66
C ALA A 60 2.53 28.79 10.92
N PHE A 61 1.75 28.91 9.84
CA PHE A 61 1.41 27.79 8.99
C PHE A 61 2.60 27.27 8.20
N THR A 62 3.37 28.14 7.52
CA THR A 62 4.57 27.72 6.78
C THR A 62 5.55 27.00 7.70
N ASP A 63 5.78 27.51 8.92
CA ASP A 63 6.63 26.86 9.92
C ASP A 63 6.05 25.51 10.40
N ALA A 64 4.72 25.38 10.47
CA ALA A 64 4.09 24.10 10.79
C ALA A 64 4.24 23.08 9.65
N VAL A 65 4.09 23.52 8.39
CA VAL A 65 4.28 22.67 7.21
C VAL A 65 5.73 22.20 7.13
N GLU A 66 6.72 23.10 7.20
CA GLU A 66 8.14 22.72 7.13
C GLU A 66 8.55 21.77 8.27
N ARG A 67 7.97 21.93 9.47
CA ARG A 67 8.18 20.96 10.57
C ARG A 67 7.55 19.60 10.31
N ALA A 68 6.42 19.53 9.63
CA ALA A 68 5.74 18.28 9.31
C ALA A 68 6.37 17.52 8.13
N ARG A 69 7.05 18.22 7.22
CA ARG A 69 7.61 17.65 5.98
C ARG A 69 8.50 16.41 6.17
N PRO A 70 9.44 16.36 7.13
CA PRO A 70 10.24 15.16 7.34
C PRO A 70 9.37 13.94 7.67
N ALA A 71 8.36 14.11 8.51
CA ALA A 71 7.45 13.03 8.89
C ALA A 71 6.56 12.58 7.71
N VAL A 72 6.06 13.52 6.90
CA VAL A 72 5.30 13.22 5.68
C VAL A 72 6.15 12.42 4.68
N ARG A 73 7.41 12.83 4.48
CA ARG A 73 8.36 12.10 3.63
C ARG A 73 8.62 10.70 4.15
N THR A 74 8.91 10.55 5.45
CA THR A 74 9.09 9.23 6.06
C THR A 74 7.85 8.34 5.91
N ALA A 75 6.64 8.90 6.01
CA ALA A 75 5.42 8.15 5.76
C ALA A 75 5.31 7.69 4.30
N ALA A 76 5.64 8.55 3.34
CA ALA A 76 5.69 8.20 1.92
C ALA A 76 6.68 7.06 1.66
N ASP A 77 7.92 7.17 2.17
CA ASP A 77 8.96 6.16 2.02
C ASP A 77 8.52 4.79 2.59
N HIS A 78 7.86 4.78 3.76
CA HIS A 78 7.34 3.55 4.35
C HIS A 78 6.20 2.91 3.54
N VAL A 79 5.29 3.72 3.00
CA VAL A 79 4.18 3.21 2.17
C VAL A 79 4.71 2.67 0.84
N GLU A 80 5.71 3.31 0.25
CA GLU A 80 6.39 2.81 -0.95
C GLU A 80 7.09 1.47 -0.68
N ALA A 81 7.87 1.38 0.40
CA ALA A 81 8.52 0.13 0.82
C ALA A 81 7.51 -1.01 1.05
N LEU A 82 6.36 -0.70 1.66
CA LEU A 82 5.26 -1.64 1.83
C LEU A 82 4.68 -2.09 0.48
N GLY A 83 4.51 -1.16 -0.47
CA GLY A 83 4.06 -1.45 -1.83
C GLY A 83 4.98 -2.45 -2.55
N LEU A 84 6.30 -2.22 -2.48
CA LEU A 84 7.31 -3.11 -3.04
C LEU A 84 7.31 -4.50 -2.38
N ALA A 85 7.15 -4.55 -1.06
CA ALA A 85 7.06 -5.82 -0.33
C ALA A 85 5.82 -6.63 -0.76
N LEU A 86 4.67 -5.97 -0.94
CA LEU A 86 3.44 -6.60 -1.42
C LEU A 86 3.54 -7.06 -2.88
N GLU A 87 4.24 -6.31 -3.73
CA GLU A 87 4.53 -6.72 -5.10
C GLU A 87 5.40 -7.99 -5.13
N GLY A 88 6.46 -8.04 -4.34
CA GLY A 88 7.29 -9.24 -4.18
C GLY A 88 6.51 -10.44 -3.63
N ALA A 89 5.61 -10.22 -2.68
CA ALA A 89 4.73 -11.26 -2.15
C ALA A 89 3.77 -11.80 -3.23
N ALA A 90 3.14 -10.92 -4.01
CA ALA A 90 2.26 -11.32 -5.10
C ALA A 90 3.02 -12.11 -6.18
N ALA A 91 4.25 -11.72 -6.51
CA ALA A 91 5.09 -12.45 -7.47
C ALA A 91 5.38 -13.88 -7.00
N ARG A 92 5.72 -14.07 -5.72
CA ARG A 92 5.96 -15.41 -5.15
C ARG A 92 4.71 -16.28 -5.14
N LEU A 93 3.56 -15.71 -4.75
CA LEU A 93 2.28 -16.44 -4.74
C LEU A 93 1.90 -16.92 -6.15
N ARG A 94 2.06 -16.07 -7.17
CA ARG A 94 1.83 -16.48 -8.58
C ARG A 94 2.78 -17.58 -9.03
N GLN A 95 4.03 -17.57 -8.55
CA GLN A 95 5.00 -18.63 -8.86
C GLN A 95 4.60 -19.96 -8.20
N GLN A 96 4.11 -19.95 -6.96
CA GLN A 96 3.61 -21.15 -6.29
C GLN A 96 2.38 -21.73 -7.00
N GLU A 97 1.42 -20.88 -7.40
CA GLU A 97 0.28 -21.29 -8.20
C GLU A 97 0.69 -21.90 -9.55
N ALA A 98 1.73 -21.35 -10.19
CA ALA A 98 2.25 -21.87 -11.46
C ALA A 98 3.00 -23.21 -11.32
N LEU A 99 3.61 -23.48 -10.15
CA LEU A 99 4.35 -24.71 -9.87
C LEU A 99 3.49 -25.82 -9.26
N GLY A 100 2.23 -25.52 -8.90
CA GLY A 100 1.34 -26.47 -8.24
C GLY A 100 1.77 -26.85 -6.82
N GLU A 101 2.64 -26.06 -6.21
CA GLU A 101 3.07 -26.24 -4.82
C GLU A 101 2.11 -25.46 -3.89
N PRO A 102 1.51 -26.12 -2.88
CA PRO A 102 0.59 -25.49 -1.94
C PRO A 102 1.27 -24.52 -0.96
#